data_AF-A0A3P5Y5H2-F1
#
_entry.id   AF-A0A3P5Y5H2-F1
#
_cell.length_a   1.000
_cell.length_b   1.000
_cell.length_c   1.000
_cell.angle_alpha   90.00
_cell.angle_beta   90.00
_cell.angle_gamma   90.00
#
_symmetry.space_group_name_H-M   'P 1'
#
loop_
_entity.id
_entity.type
_entity.pdbx_description
1 polymer ?
#
loop_
_entity_poly.entity_id
_entity_poly.type
_entity_poly.pdbx_seq_one_letter_code
_entity_poly.pdbx_strand_id
1 'polypeptide(L)' 'MFVLNRCPTRDRLLSWGLQTDPLCLLCNLLPESRNHLFFCCSFSSGIWRNLASKLRFAITSDDWDDNLHALSRYT' A
#
# COMPACT_ATOMS: atom_id res chain seq x y z
N MET A 1 2.63 8.21 9.38
CA MET A 1 1.20 8.23 8.99
C MET A 1 0.75 6.88 8.41
N PHE A 2 1.45 6.37 7.40
CA PHE A 2 1.16 5.08 6.74
C PHE A 2 1.41 3.84 7.63
N VAL A 3 2.50 3.87 8.42
CA VAL A 3 2.84 2.83 9.40
C VAL A 3 1.71 2.58 10.40
N LEU A 4 1.11 3.64 10.93
CA LEU A 4 0.01 3.56 11.91
C LEU A 4 -1.35 3.24 11.28
N ASN A 5 -1.39 2.92 9.98
CA ASN A 5 -2.60 2.75 9.20
C ASN A 5 -3.57 3.95 9.29
N ARG A 6 -3.04 5.18 9.42
CA ARG A 6 -3.83 6.42 9.59
C ARG A 6 -4.04 7.20 8.29
N CYS A 7 -3.67 6.61 7.16
CA CYS A 7 -3.87 7.23 5.86
C CYS A 7 -5.37 7.21 5.50
N PRO A 8 -5.95 8.30 4.98
CA PRO A 8 -7.31 8.30 4.46
C PRO A 8 -7.36 7.57 3.10
N THR A 9 -7.23 6.25 3.10
CA THR A 9 -7.54 5.42 1.93
C THR A 9 -9.05 5.38 1.71
N ARG A 10 -9.50 5.17 0.47
CA ARG A 10 -10.95 5.11 0.17
C ARG A 10 -11.68 4.04 0.98
N ASP A 11 -11.06 2.89 1.23
CA ASP A 11 -11.60 1.88 2.16
C ASP A 11 -11.90 2.46 3.55
N ARG A 12 -11.01 3.29 4.08
CA ARG A 12 -11.18 3.92 5.40
C ARG A 12 -12.15 5.09 5.37
N LEU A 13 -12.17 5.87 4.29
CA LEU A 13 -13.16 6.93 4.09
C LEU A 13 -14.59 6.35 4.03
N LEU A 14 -14.76 5.22 3.35
CA LEU A 14 -16.01 4.47 3.32
C LEU A 14 -16.41 3.98 4.72
N SER A 15 -15.45 3.48 5.51
CA SER A 15 -15.70 3.07 6.91
C SER A 15 -16.19 4.22 7.80
N TRP A 16 -15.82 5.46 7.46
CA TRP A 16 -16.25 6.67 8.14
C TRP A 16 -17.62 7.19 7.67
N GLY A 17 -18.25 6.51 6.72
CA GLY A 17 -19.55 6.89 6.16
C GLY A 17 -19.45 7.99 5.08
N LEU A 18 -18.25 8.34 4.62
CA LEU A 18 -18.10 9.20 3.44
C LEU A 18 -18.42 8.37 2.19
N GLN A 19 -19.34 8.87 1.37
CA GLN A 19 -19.62 8.25 0.07
C GLN A 19 -18.51 8.61 -0.92
N THR A 20 -17.57 7.69 -1.10
CA THR A 20 -16.53 7.78 -2.11
C THR A 20 -16.53 6.52 -2.96
N ASP A 21 -16.03 6.62 -4.19
CA ASP A 21 -15.82 5.43 -5.00
C ASP A 21 -14.77 4.51 -4.31
N PRO A 22 -15.01 3.19 -4.21
CA PRO A 22 -14.13 2.28 -3.51
C PRO A 22 -12.83 2.00 -4.26
N LEU A 23 -12.77 2.25 -5.57
CA LEU A 23 -11.64 1.83 -6.41
C LEU A 23 -10.39 2.63 -6.09
N CYS A 24 -9.22 2.03 -6.27
CA CYS A 24 -7.94 2.71 -6.15
C CYS A 24 -7.83 3.84 -7.18
N LEU A 25 -7.49 5.05 -6.72
CA LEU A 25 -7.39 6.21 -7.61
C LEU A 25 -6.29 6.06 -8.68
N LEU A 26 -5.28 5.21 -8.44
CA LEU A 26 -4.14 5.03 -9.33
C LEU A 26 -4.40 4.03 -10.47
N CYS A 27 -5.01 2.89 -10.15
CA CYS A 27 -5.26 1.83 -11.15
C CYS A 27 -6.73 1.73 -11.58
N ASN A 28 -7.66 2.28 -10.79
CA ASN A 28 -9.10 2.25 -11.00
C ASN A 28 -9.67 0.85 -11.30
N LEU A 29 -9.03 -0.19 -10.75
CA LEU A 29 -9.31 -1.61 -11.04
C LEU A 29 -9.78 -2.39 -9.80
N LEU A 30 -9.16 -2.15 -8.66
CA LEU A 30 -9.42 -2.86 -7.40
C LEU A 30 -9.66 -1.85 -6.27
N PRO A 31 -10.37 -2.24 -5.19
CA PRO A 31 -10.59 -1.36 -4.04
C PRO A 31 -9.30 -0.81 -3.43
N GLU A 32 -9.33 0.45 -3.02
CA GLU A 32 -8.18 1.12 -2.41
C GLU A 32 -7.99 0.71 -0.96
N SER A 33 -7.11 -0.26 -0.73
CA SER A 33 -6.58 -0.58 0.59
C SER A 33 -5.14 -0.10 0.74
N ARG A 34 -4.62 -0.05 1.98
CA ARG A 34 -3.20 0.22 2.24
C ARG A 34 -2.31 -0.78 1.47
N ASN A 35 -2.62 -2.06 1.55
CA ASN A 35 -1.87 -3.11 0.86
C ASN A 35 -1.91 -2.91 -0.66
N HIS A 36 -3.09 -2.64 -1.21
CA HIS A 36 -3.24 -2.40 -2.63
C HIS A 36 -2.50 -1.14 -3.09
N LEU A 37 -2.64 -0.02 -2.39
CA LEU A 37 -2.01 1.25 -2.74
C LEU A 37 -0.48 1.15 -2.79
N PHE A 38 0.14 0.32 -1.96
CA PHE A 38 1.59 0.18 -1.86
C PHE A 38 2.16 -1.00 -2.65
N PHE A 39 1.57 -2.19 -2.57
CA PHE A 39 2.21 -3.41 -3.10
C PHE A 39 1.45 -4.05 -4.28
N CYS A 40 0.12 -4.07 -4.25
CA CYS A 40 -0.66 -4.79 -5.26
C CYS A 40 -1.08 -3.94 -6.47
N CYS A 41 -1.09 -2.61 -6.35
CA CYS A 41 -1.52 -1.72 -7.42
C CYS A 41 -0.51 -1.76 -8.57
N SER A 42 -1.00 -1.95 -9.79
CA SER A 42 -0.16 -2.02 -11.00
C SER A 42 0.70 -0.76 -11.21
N PHE A 43 0.19 0.41 -10.82
CA PHE A 43 0.93 1.66 -10.89
C PHE A 43 2.02 1.76 -9.84
N SER A 44 1.70 1.54 -8.56
CA SER A 44 2.65 1.74 -7.47
C SER A 44 3.63 0.58 -7.30
N SER A 45 3.24 -0.65 -7.63
CA SER A 45 4.11 -1.84 -7.56
C SER A 45 5.40 -1.68 -8.36
N GLY A 46 5.36 -1.00 -9.51
CA GLY A 46 6.56 -0.69 -10.30
C GLY A 46 7.55 0.22 -9.55
N ILE A 47 7.03 1.25 -8.88
CA ILE A 47 7.82 2.18 -8.07
C ILE A 47 8.44 1.44 -6.88
N TRP A 48 7.62 0.67 -6.16
CA TRP A 48 8.08 -0.08 -4.99
C TRP A 48 9.09 -1.17 -5.34
N ARG A 49 8.94 -1.86 -6.47
CA ARG A 49 9.96 -2.81 -6.96
C ARG A 49 11.28 -2.10 -7.29
N ASN A 50 11.24 -0.93 -7.92
CA ASN A 50 12.46 -0.16 -8.20
C ASN A 50 13.15 0.29 -6.92
N LEU A 51 12.37 0.79 -5.95
CA LEU A 51 12.87 1.22 -4.66
C LEU A 51 13.44 0.04 -3.85
N ALA A 52 12.73 -1.08 -3.82
CA ALA A 52 13.15 -2.32 -3.15
C ALA A 52 14.48 -2.83 -3.73
N SER A 53 14.63 -2.84 -5.06
CA SER A 53 15.88 -3.18 -5.73
C SER A 53 17.03 -2.26 -5.31
N LYS A 54 16.80 -0.94 -5.26
CA LYS A 54 17.81 0.04 -4.82
C LYS A 54 18.20 -0.11 -3.36
N LEU A 55 17.24 -0.42 -2.50
CA LEU A 55 17.45 -0.61 -1.07
C LEU A 55 17.93 -2.02 -0.72
N ARG A 56 18.06 -2.92 -1.70
CA ARG A 56 18.33 -4.36 -1.51
C ARG A 56 17.35 -5.03 -0.54
N PHE A 57 16.11 -4.57 -0.61
CA PHE A 57 14.99 -5.08 0.17
C PHE A 57 14.14 -6.02 -0.70
N ALA A 58 13.63 -7.11 -0.14
CA ALA A 58 12.73 -8.02 -0.83
C ALA A 58 11.29 -7.74 -0.37
N ILE A 59 10.42 -7.31 -1.29
CA ILE A 59 8.98 -7.30 -1.06
C ILE A 59 8.53 -8.76 -1.14
N THR A 60 8.26 -9.38 0.00
CA THR A 60 8.00 -10.82 0.10
C THR A 60 6.53 -11.18 -0.01
N SER A 61 5.64 -10.23 0.27
CA SER A 61 4.19 -10.45 0.23
C SER A 61 3.44 -9.20 -0.16
N ASP A 62 2.15 -9.36 -0.45
CA ASP A 62 1.19 -8.28 -0.66
C ASP A 62 0.75 -7.63 0.66
N ASP A 63 1.22 -8.13 1.81
CA ASP A 63 0.86 -7.65 3.13
C ASP A 63 1.77 -6.51 3.58
N TRP A 64 1.17 -5.43 4.09
CA TRP A 64 1.94 -4.30 4.61
C TRP A 64 2.76 -4.65 5.84
N ASP A 65 2.22 -5.44 6.77
CA ASP A 65 2.84 -5.69 8.06
C ASP A 65 4.08 -6.58 7.91
N ASP A 66 4.05 -7.57 7.01
CA ASP A 66 5.22 -8.38 6.63
C ASP A 66 6.34 -7.51 6.06
N ASN A 67 6.03 -6.65 5.09
CA ASN A 67 7.00 -5.77 4.46
C ASN A 67 7.55 -4.74 5.46
N LEU A 68 6.72 -4.25 6.38
CA LEU A 68 7.13 -3.33 7.42
C LEU A 68 8.07 -3.99 8.44
N HIS A 69 7.80 -5.23 8.84
CA HIS A 69 8.70 -6.02 9.68
C HIS A 69 10.05 -6.27 9.00
N ALA A 70 10.04 -6.54 7.70
CA ALA A 70 11.26 -6.73 6.94
C ALA A 70 12.05 -5.41 6.82
N LEU A 71 11.38 -4.26 6.68
CA LEU A 71 12.02 -2.93 6.68
C LEU A 71 12.58 -2.55 8.07
N SER A 72 11.87 -2.85 9.15
CA SER A 72 12.33 -2.52 10.51
C SER A 72 13.59 -3.27 10.93
N ARG A 73 13.89 -4.41 10.29
CA ARG A 73 15.13 -5.16 10.51
C ARG A 73 16.34 -4.53 9.80
N TYR A 74 16.10 -3.62 8.86
CA TYR A 74 17.13 -2.99 8.04
C TYR A 74 17.63 -1.66 8.62
N THR A 75 16.93 -1.08 9.59
CA THR A 75 17.28 0.16 10.31
C THR A 75 17.82 -0.13 11.70
#